data_AF-A0A5J4X8A0-F1
#
_entry.id   AF-A0A5J4X8A0-F1
#
_cell.length_a   1.000
_cell.length_b   1.000
_cell.length_c   1.000
_cell.angle_alpha   90.00
_cell.angle_beta   90.00
_cell.angle_gamma   90.00
#
_symmetry.space_group_name_H-M   'P 1'
#
loop_
_entity.id
_entity.type
_entity.pdbx_description
1 polymer ?
#
loop_
_entity_poly.entity_id
_entity_poly.type
_entity_poly.pdbx_seq_one_letter_code
_entity_poly.pdbx_strand_id
1 'polypeptide(L)'
;MSLYRDLKYYVLPDQVNKEGSVVVKEMINGGWTERMVNERRIDKSEEMPQKEKLLEKDQQQGKQQGNQLDKQQGNQLDKQQGKQQEKQKQQEKGQLNENVKNSLIQNDDLKRKSIGTSDDGIDAVIQQQNSNHYPQSPVQFALRHSKNRKETNEVAKQINPSPQYILGKWLKKIGVKLSSPFTLEEPVLSEFSTGVLLCRIVSLLERKELSGVTKNPTSQGAFIHNIRLALNFLIRKKAIPLEYESAEEEIMKGDKDVIIPLLESIHRSYLYW
;
A
#
# COMPACT_ATOMS: atom_id res chain seq x y z
N MET A 1 15.82 -38.21 -8.77
CA MET A 1 14.67 -37.30 -8.60
C MET A 1 13.88 -37.76 -7.38
N SER A 2 14.16 -37.17 -6.23
CA SER A 2 13.49 -37.45 -4.96
C SER A 2 12.41 -36.39 -4.76
N LEU A 3 11.15 -36.77 -4.88
CA LEU A 3 10.01 -35.89 -4.65
C LEU A 3 9.74 -35.81 -3.14
N TYR A 4 9.88 -34.59 -2.62
CA TYR A 4 9.49 -34.07 -1.31
C TYR A 4 8.47 -34.92 -0.53
N ARG A 5 8.94 -35.53 0.57
CA ARG A 5 8.12 -35.84 1.75
C ARG A 5 8.13 -34.62 2.68
N ASP A 6 7.33 -33.62 2.35
CA ASP A 6 6.96 -32.59 3.33
C ASP A 6 5.80 -33.11 4.17
N LEU A 7 6.14 -33.75 5.29
CA LEU A 7 5.20 -34.06 6.37
C LEU A 7 4.76 -32.75 7.02
N LYS A 8 3.60 -32.24 6.61
CA LYS A 8 2.92 -31.12 7.28
C LYS A 8 2.26 -31.63 8.56
N TYR A 9 2.79 -31.20 9.70
CA TYR A 9 2.08 -31.31 10.98
C TYR A 9 0.93 -30.31 11.01
N TYR A 10 -0.31 -30.78 11.18
CA TYR A 10 -1.46 -29.93 11.45
C TYR A 10 -1.76 -30.00 12.95
N VAL A 11 -1.52 -28.91 13.67
CA VAL A 11 -2.01 -28.75 15.05
C VAL A 11 -3.36 -28.05 14.94
N LEU A 12 -4.44 -28.78 15.22
CA LEU A 12 -5.79 -28.19 15.25
C LEU A 12 -5.92 -27.33 16.52
N PRO A 13 -6.24 -26.02 16.42
CA PRO A 13 -6.17 -25.09 17.55
C PRO A 13 -7.25 -25.25 18.63
N ASP A 14 -8.19 -26.20 18.52
CA ASP A 14 -9.38 -26.27 19.39
C ASP A 14 -9.53 -27.58 20.19
N GLN A 15 -8.43 -28.24 20.57
CA GLN A 15 -8.49 -29.47 21.37
C GLN A 15 -7.57 -29.41 22.59
N VAL A 16 -7.73 -28.38 23.43
CA VAL A 16 -7.27 -28.43 24.82
C VAL A 16 -8.40 -29.01 25.64
N ASN A 17 -8.24 -30.24 26.11
CA ASN A 17 -9.20 -30.83 27.04
C ASN A 17 -9.18 -30.03 28.37
N LYS A 18 -10.18 -30.22 29.24
CA LYS A 18 -10.27 -29.50 30.53
C LYS A 18 -9.07 -29.73 31.47
N GLU A 19 -8.18 -30.68 31.13
CA GLU A 19 -7.00 -31.07 31.89
C GLU A 19 -5.69 -30.47 31.33
N GLY A 20 -5.75 -29.68 30.25
CA GLY A 20 -4.58 -29.03 29.67
C GLY A 20 -3.68 -29.94 28.84
N SER A 21 -4.14 -31.13 28.45
CA SER A 21 -3.40 -32.04 27.57
C SER A 21 -3.66 -31.71 26.10
N VAL A 22 -2.61 -31.74 25.27
CA VAL A 22 -2.70 -31.56 23.82
C VAL A 22 -2.69 -32.94 23.15
N VAL A 23 -3.73 -33.22 22.35
CA VAL A 23 -3.80 -34.44 21.55
C VAL A 23 -3.13 -34.18 20.21
N VAL A 24 -2.05 -34.91 19.92
CA VAL A 24 -1.33 -34.82 18.64
C VAL A 24 -1.76 -36.01 17.77
N LYS A 25 -2.25 -35.70 16.56
CA LYS A 25 -2.56 -36.69 15.53
C LYS A 25 -1.41 -36.79 14.54
N GLU A 26 -0.83 -37.97 14.41
CA GLU A 26 0.20 -38.25 13.41
C GLU A 26 -0.35 -39.24 12.37
N MET A 27 0.03 -39.03 11.11
CA MET A 27 -0.32 -39.94 10.03
C MET A 27 0.90 -40.83 9.74
N ILE A 28 0.83 -42.10 10.15
CA ILE A 28 1.92 -43.07 10.00
C ILE A 28 1.41 -44.21 9.11
N ASN A 29 2.07 -44.45 7.98
CA ASN A 29 1.77 -45.54 7.04
C ASN A 29 0.30 -45.58 6.56
N GLY A 30 -0.33 -44.43 6.32
CA GLY A 30 -1.71 -44.34 5.83
C GLY A 30 -2.80 -44.51 6.89
N GLY A 31 -2.43 -44.71 8.16
CA GLY A 31 -3.34 -44.71 9.30
C GLY A 31 -3.15 -43.47 10.18
N TRP A 32 -4.24 -43.02 10.83
CA TRP A 32 -4.21 -41.99 11.85
C TRP A 32 -3.89 -42.61 13.21
N THR A 33 -2.86 -42.10 13.89
CA THR A 33 -2.54 -42.48 15.27
C THR A 33 -2.65 -41.26 16.18
N GLU A 34 -3.31 -41.43 17.33
CA GLU A 34 -3.42 -40.39 18.37
C GLU A 34 -2.40 -40.69 19.47
N ARG A 35 -1.57 -39.70 19.84
CA ARG A 35 -0.76 -39.74 21.06
C ARG A 35 -1.05 -38.53 21.92
N MET A 36 -1.22 -38.78 23.21
CA MET A 36 -1.29 -37.72 24.22
C MET A 36 0.11 -37.30 24.61
N VAL A 37 0.42 -36.01 24.47
CA VAL A 37 1.67 -35.43 24.94
C VAL A 37 1.37 -34.68 26.24
N ASN A 38 1.81 -35.23 27.37
CA ASN A 38 1.80 -34.51 28.64
C ASN A 38 2.97 -33.53 28.64
N GLU A 39 2.69 -32.25 28.42
CA GLU A 39 3.63 -31.17 28.72
C GLU A 39 3.89 -31.17 30.22
N ARG A 40 4.95 -31.88 30.63
CA ARG A 40 5.56 -31.67 31.94
C ARG A 40 6.01 -30.21 31.98
N ARG A 41 5.27 -29.39 32.73
CA ARG A 41 5.72 -28.07 33.19
C ARG A 41 7.12 -28.24 33.76
N ILE A 42 8.11 -27.75 33.03
CA ILE A 42 9.44 -27.52 33.58
C ILE A 42 9.29 -26.22 34.38
N ASP A 43 9.04 -26.35 35.67
CA ASP A 43 9.19 -25.23 36.61
C ASP A 43 10.67 -24.82 36.59
N LYS A 44 10.97 -23.78 35.82
CA LYS A 44 12.25 -23.05 35.84
C LYS A 44 12.23 -21.94 36.90
N SER A 45 11.62 -22.20 38.04
CA SER A 45 11.78 -21.37 39.23
C SER A 45 12.80 -22.04 40.14
N GLU A 46 13.78 -21.27 40.58
CA GLU A 46 14.80 -21.62 41.59
C GLU A 46 16.10 -22.23 41.04
N GLU A 47 16.98 -21.37 40.50
CA GLU A 47 18.36 -21.18 41.00
C GLU A 47 19.15 -20.25 40.07
N MET A 48 19.26 -18.97 40.43
CA MET A 48 20.45 -18.18 40.08
C MET A 48 20.70 -17.11 41.16
N PRO A 49 21.63 -17.37 42.10
CA PRO A 49 22.11 -16.37 43.04
C PRO A 49 23.38 -15.68 42.53
N GLN A 50 23.33 -14.36 42.51
CA GLN A 50 24.42 -13.43 42.83
C GLN A 50 25.56 -13.12 41.82
N LYS A 51 25.77 -13.87 40.72
CA LYS A 51 26.81 -13.48 39.75
C LYS A 51 26.39 -12.40 38.73
N GLU A 52 25.10 -12.18 38.53
CA GLU A 52 24.59 -11.22 37.53
C GLU A 52 24.55 -9.77 38.04
N LYS A 53 24.51 -9.56 39.37
CA LYS A 53 24.49 -8.20 39.96
C LYS A 53 25.85 -7.49 39.94
N LEU A 54 26.96 -8.19 39.67
CA LEU A 54 28.28 -7.55 39.57
C LEU A 54 28.57 -7.03 38.14
N LEU A 55 28.00 -7.65 37.10
CA LEU A 55 28.24 -7.26 35.71
C LEU A 55 27.39 -6.04 35.27
N GLU A 56 26.27 -5.79 35.95
CA GLU A 56 25.33 -4.71 35.60
C GLU A 56 25.77 -3.32 36.08
N LYS A 57 26.68 -3.24 37.07
CA LYS A 57 27.23 -1.96 37.53
C LYS A 57 28.28 -1.37 36.57
N ASP A 58 29.06 -2.19 35.89
CA ASP A 58 30.08 -1.71 34.93
C ASP A 58 29.46 -1.24 33.61
N GLN A 59 28.31 -1.80 33.20
CA GLN A 59 27.58 -1.33 32.01
C GLN A 59 26.87 0.02 32.22
N GLN A 60 26.54 0.41 33.45
CA GLN A 60 25.88 1.70 33.72
C GLN A 60 26.86 2.87 33.72
N GLN A 61 28.13 2.68 34.08
CA GLN A 61 29.14 3.75 34.02
C GLN A 61 29.61 4.07 32.60
N GLY A 62 29.67 3.08 31.69
CA GLY A 62 30.01 3.33 30.28
C GLY A 62 28.95 4.14 29.51
N LYS A 63 27.67 4.02 29.86
CA LYS A 63 26.57 4.73 29.17
C LYS A 63 26.47 6.22 29.49
N GLN A 64 27.06 6.68 30.60
CA GLN A 64 27.01 8.11 30.96
C GLN A 64 28.11 8.94 30.27
N GLN A 65 29.25 8.36 29.92
CA GLN A 65 30.33 9.08 29.23
C GLN A 65 30.10 9.17 27.70
N GLY A 66 29.47 8.17 27.06
CA GLY A 66 29.16 8.23 25.62
C GLY A 66 28.14 9.33 25.27
N ASN A 67 27.14 9.55 26.11
CA ASN A 67 26.06 10.52 25.86
C ASN A 67 26.49 11.99 25.91
N GLN A 68 27.68 12.33 26.43
CA GLN A 68 28.19 13.70 26.43
C GLN A 68 28.99 14.05 25.17
N LEU A 69 29.68 13.07 24.54
CA LEU A 69 30.44 13.31 23.31
C LEU A 69 29.53 13.48 22.09
N ASP A 70 28.44 12.70 21.99
CA ASP A 70 27.51 12.79 20.84
C ASP A 70 26.71 14.11 20.82
N LYS A 71 26.42 14.69 22.00
CA LYS A 71 25.70 15.97 22.10
C LYS A 71 26.54 17.17 21.66
N GLN A 72 27.87 17.09 21.72
CA GLN A 72 28.73 18.19 21.27
C GLN A 72 28.98 18.16 19.76
N GLN A 73 28.98 16.99 19.12
CA GLN A 73 29.18 16.87 17.68
C GLN A 73 27.90 17.18 16.87
N GLY A 74 26.71 16.80 17.36
CA GLY A 74 25.45 17.07 16.66
C GLY A 74 25.14 18.57 16.49
N ASN A 75 25.43 19.39 17.51
CA ASN A 75 25.14 20.83 17.47
C ASN A 75 26.03 21.64 16.51
N GLN A 76 27.16 21.09 16.04
CA GLN A 76 28.00 21.76 15.04
C GLN A 76 27.53 21.47 13.61
N LEU A 77 27.01 20.27 13.34
CA LEU A 77 26.52 19.91 12.00
C LEU A 77 25.25 20.68 11.62
N ASP A 78 24.29 20.81 12.53
CA ASP A 78 23.03 21.53 12.27
C ASP A 78 23.26 23.02 11.96
N LYS A 79 24.26 23.65 12.60
CA LYS A 79 24.63 25.04 12.33
C LYS A 79 25.26 25.24 10.95
N GLN A 80 25.92 24.22 10.39
CA GLN A 80 26.48 24.30 9.04
C GLN A 80 25.42 24.08 7.95
N GLN A 81 24.48 23.17 8.18
CA GLN A 81 23.42 22.89 7.21
C GLN A 81 22.43 24.06 7.05
N GLY A 82 22.09 24.75 8.14
CA GLY A 82 21.21 25.94 8.08
C GLY A 82 21.79 27.08 7.21
N LYS A 83 23.10 27.34 7.31
CA LYS A 83 23.75 28.40 6.52
C LYS A 83 23.82 28.09 5.02
N GLN A 84 23.90 26.81 4.63
CA GLN A 84 23.89 26.44 3.21
C GLN A 84 22.50 26.57 2.59
N GLN A 85 21.43 26.16 3.30
CA GLN A 85 20.07 26.29 2.80
C GLN A 85 19.63 27.75 2.61
N GLU A 86 20.06 28.65 3.49
CA GLU A 86 19.74 30.07 3.38
C GLU A 86 20.44 30.73 2.17
N LYS A 87 21.67 30.30 1.85
CA LYS A 87 22.41 30.76 0.67
C LYS A 87 21.77 30.29 -0.64
N GLN A 88 21.23 29.07 -0.68
CA GLN A 88 20.49 28.56 -1.84
C GLN A 88 19.16 29.30 -2.05
N LYS A 89 18.39 29.56 -0.99
CA LYS A 89 17.14 30.34 -1.08
C LYS A 89 17.35 31.77 -1.60
N GLN A 90 18.49 32.40 -1.30
CA GLN A 90 18.82 33.73 -1.82
C GLN A 90 19.20 33.69 -3.30
N GLN A 91 19.84 32.62 -3.79
CA GLN A 91 20.16 32.45 -5.21
C GLN A 91 18.92 32.19 -6.08
N GLU A 92 17.97 31.38 -5.59
CA GLU A 92 16.72 31.11 -6.32
C GLU A 92 15.84 32.35 -6.46
N LYS A 93 15.79 33.22 -5.44
CA LYS A 93 15.05 34.49 -5.52
C LYS A 93 15.63 35.46 -6.55
N GLY A 94 16.93 35.40 -6.82
CA GLY A 94 17.57 36.20 -7.87
C GLY A 94 17.17 35.75 -9.28
N GLN A 95 17.13 34.43 -9.52
CA GLN A 95 16.85 33.87 -10.85
C GLN A 95 15.38 34.00 -11.28
N LEU A 96 14.44 33.93 -10.33
CA LEU A 96 13.02 34.14 -10.63
C LEU A 96 12.71 35.56 -11.13
N ASN A 97 13.49 36.56 -10.73
CA ASN A 97 13.25 37.95 -11.12
C ASN A 97 13.72 38.28 -12.55
N GLU A 98 14.72 37.57 -13.07
CA GLU A 98 15.16 37.74 -14.47
C GLU A 98 14.22 37.04 -15.46
N ASN A 99 13.69 35.86 -15.12
CA ASN A 99 12.77 35.14 -16.00
C ASN A 99 11.40 35.85 -16.15
N VAL A 100 10.94 36.55 -15.12
CA VAL A 100 9.70 37.36 -15.21
C VAL A 100 9.90 38.58 -16.12
N LYS A 101 11.09 39.20 -16.15
CA LYS A 101 11.38 40.32 -17.05
C LYS A 101 11.46 39.90 -18.52
N ASN A 102 12.02 38.74 -18.81
CA ASN A 102 12.15 38.24 -20.18
C ASN A 102 10.81 37.78 -20.78
N SER A 103 9.88 37.29 -19.96
CA SER A 103 8.54 36.87 -20.42
C SER A 103 7.56 38.02 -20.69
N LEU A 104 7.81 39.22 -20.14
CA LEU A 104 6.95 40.38 -20.39
C LEU A 104 7.22 41.04 -21.76
N ILE A 105 8.39 40.83 -22.35
CA ILE A 105 8.79 41.46 -23.62
C ILE A 105 8.28 40.68 -24.86
N GLN A 106 7.99 39.38 -24.74
CA GLN A 106 7.57 38.55 -25.88
C GLN A 106 6.05 38.61 -26.20
N ASN A 107 5.23 39.17 -25.31
CA ASN A 107 3.77 39.16 -25.49
C ASN A 107 3.21 40.39 -26.22
N ASP A 108 4.00 41.46 -26.39
CA ASP A 108 3.56 42.66 -27.10
C ASP A 108 3.69 42.56 -28.64
N ASP A 109 4.54 41.65 -29.15
CA ASP A 109 4.73 41.48 -30.60
C ASP A 109 3.68 40.59 -31.28
N LEU A 110 2.88 39.82 -30.52
CA LEU A 110 1.84 38.95 -31.08
C LEU A 110 0.47 39.63 -31.23
N LYS A 111 0.29 40.86 -30.71
CA LYS A 111 -0.98 41.60 -30.78
C LYS A 111 -1.15 42.51 -32.00
N ARG A 112 -0.15 42.65 -32.87
CA ARG A 112 -0.20 43.55 -34.05
C ARG A 112 -0.42 42.88 -35.40
N LYS A 113 -0.71 41.57 -35.46
CA LYS A 113 -0.76 40.83 -36.74
C LYS A 113 -2.13 40.27 -37.17
N SER A 114 -3.24 40.69 -36.54
CA SER A 114 -4.59 40.24 -36.92
C SER A 114 -5.55 41.40 -37.22
N ILE A 115 -5.22 42.21 -38.22
CA ILE A 115 -6.20 43.05 -38.92
C ILE A 115 -5.98 42.85 -40.42
N GLY A 116 -6.87 42.08 -41.06
CA GLY A 116 -6.85 41.87 -42.50
C GLY A 116 -7.81 40.79 -42.99
N THR A 117 -9.03 41.23 -43.30
CA THR A 117 -9.86 40.82 -44.46
C THR A 117 -10.24 39.34 -44.66
N SER A 118 -11.55 39.10 -44.58
CA SER A 118 -12.39 38.54 -45.66
C SER A 118 -13.49 37.63 -45.11
N ASP A 119 -14.66 38.25 -45.10
CA ASP A 119 -16.01 37.73 -45.10
C ASP A 119 -16.18 36.63 -46.17
N ASP A 120 -16.42 35.38 -45.75
CA ASP A 120 -17.24 34.36 -46.45
C ASP A 120 -17.04 32.97 -45.79
N GLY A 121 -18.05 32.54 -45.02
CA GLY A 121 -18.41 31.13 -44.83
C GLY A 121 -17.54 30.26 -43.93
N ILE A 122 -17.79 30.25 -42.61
CA ILE A 122 -17.39 29.15 -41.71
C ILE A 122 -18.53 28.87 -40.70
N ASP A 123 -19.51 28.08 -41.13
CA ASP A 123 -20.61 27.59 -40.27
C ASP A 123 -20.47 26.09 -39.91
N ALA A 124 -19.28 25.50 -40.03
CA ALA A 124 -19.13 24.04 -39.89
C ALA A 124 -17.86 23.58 -39.17
N VAL A 125 -17.40 24.24 -38.10
CA VAL A 125 -16.27 23.71 -37.29
C VAL A 125 -16.40 24.05 -35.80
N ILE A 126 -17.54 23.76 -35.16
CA ILE A 126 -17.63 23.75 -33.68
C ILE A 126 -18.57 22.64 -33.22
N GLN A 127 -18.10 21.39 -33.17
CA GLN A 127 -18.77 20.32 -32.41
C GLN A 127 -17.89 19.07 -32.12
N GLN A 128 -16.61 19.24 -31.80
CA GLN A 128 -15.73 18.09 -31.53
C GLN A 128 -14.83 18.21 -30.28
N GLN A 129 -15.24 18.99 -29.28
CA GLN A 129 -14.55 19.00 -27.99
C GLN A 129 -15.56 19.03 -26.86
N ASN A 130 -16.01 17.86 -26.42
CA ASN A 130 -16.32 17.51 -25.02
C ASN A 130 -17.13 16.20 -24.97
N SER A 131 -16.44 15.08 -25.05
CA SER A 131 -16.82 13.93 -24.24
C SER A 131 -15.63 12.96 -24.13
N ASN A 132 -14.93 13.00 -23.00
CA ASN A 132 -14.21 11.83 -22.51
C ASN A 132 -15.26 10.78 -22.09
N HIS A 133 -15.99 10.27 -23.08
CA HIS A 133 -16.91 9.16 -22.91
C HIS A 133 -16.05 7.90 -22.89
N TYR A 134 -15.62 7.48 -21.70
CA TYR A 134 -15.05 6.15 -21.55
C TYR A 134 -16.07 5.15 -22.11
N PRO A 135 -15.63 4.20 -22.97
CA PRO A 135 -16.53 3.20 -23.52
C PRO A 135 -17.17 2.47 -22.34
N GLN A 136 -18.49 2.61 -22.20
CA GLN A 136 -19.21 1.85 -21.19
C GLN A 136 -18.88 0.39 -21.39
N SER A 137 -18.49 -0.30 -20.31
CA SER A 137 -18.30 -1.74 -20.34
C SER A 137 -19.51 -2.39 -21.05
N PRO A 138 -19.31 -3.38 -21.94
CA PRO A 138 -20.40 -4.06 -22.62
C PRO A 138 -21.52 -4.52 -21.67
N VAL A 139 -21.16 -4.81 -20.41
CA VAL A 139 -22.08 -5.14 -19.32
C VAL A 139 -22.98 -3.96 -18.93
N GLN A 140 -22.41 -2.77 -18.74
CA GLN A 140 -23.17 -1.56 -18.40
C GLN A 140 -24.09 -1.15 -19.55
N PHE A 141 -23.61 -1.28 -20.79
CA PHE A 141 -24.41 -1.03 -21.98
C PHE A 141 -25.60 -2.00 -22.07
N ALA A 142 -25.36 -3.31 -21.89
CA ALA A 142 -26.41 -4.33 -21.92
C ALA A 142 -27.46 -4.14 -20.80
N LEU A 143 -27.02 -3.76 -19.60
CA LEU A 143 -27.91 -3.49 -18.46
C LEU A 143 -28.86 -2.30 -18.71
N ARG A 144 -28.41 -1.28 -19.45
CA ARG A 144 -29.24 -0.10 -19.75
C ARG A 144 -30.30 -0.34 -20.81
N HIS A 145 -30.04 -1.23 -21.77
CA HIS A 145 -30.89 -1.36 -22.97
C HIS A 145 -31.83 -2.57 -22.98
N SER A 146 -31.73 -3.50 -22.03
CA SER A 146 -32.60 -4.67 -22.04
C SER A 146 -33.93 -4.45 -21.32
N LYS A 147 -35.04 -4.66 -22.05
CA LYS A 147 -36.42 -4.66 -21.52
C LYS A 147 -36.83 -6.01 -20.92
N ASN A 148 -36.03 -7.07 -21.11
CA ASN A 148 -36.42 -8.43 -20.79
C ASN A 148 -35.50 -9.04 -19.71
N ARG A 149 -35.98 -9.04 -18.46
CA ARG A 149 -35.21 -9.41 -17.25
C ARG A 149 -34.71 -10.86 -17.24
N LYS A 150 -35.35 -11.75 -18.01
CA LYS A 150 -34.93 -13.15 -18.15
C LYS A 150 -33.68 -13.28 -19.03
N GLU A 151 -33.63 -12.52 -20.12
CA GLU A 151 -32.55 -12.54 -21.10
C GLU A 151 -31.27 -11.89 -20.52
N THR A 152 -31.42 -10.81 -19.74
CA THR A 152 -30.29 -10.20 -19.00
C THR A 152 -29.65 -11.16 -18.00
N ASN A 153 -30.44 -12.03 -17.37
CA ASN A 153 -29.93 -12.95 -16.36
C ASN A 153 -29.12 -14.09 -16.98
N GLU A 154 -29.52 -14.58 -18.17
CA GLU A 154 -28.75 -15.58 -18.89
C GLU A 154 -27.45 -15.01 -19.47
N VAL A 155 -27.47 -13.78 -20.00
CA VAL A 155 -26.25 -13.09 -20.45
C VAL A 155 -25.31 -12.82 -19.27
N ALA A 156 -25.84 -12.39 -18.12
CA ALA A 156 -25.03 -12.16 -16.92
C ALA A 156 -24.38 -13.44 -16.36
N LYS A 157 -25.00 -14.62 -16.53
CA LYS A 157 -24.41 -15.91 -16.14
C LYS A 157 -23.20 -16.29 -17.00
N GLN A 158 -23.14 -15.81 -18.24
CA GLN A 158 -22.04 -16.13 -19.16
C GLN A 158 -20.87 -15.15 -19.07
N ILE A 159 -21.08 -13.97 -18.47
CA ILE A 159 -20.02 -12.99 -18.31
C ILE A 159 -19.17 -13.39 -17.10
N ASN A 160 -17.95 -13.85 -17.38
CA ASN A 160 -16.94 -14.00 -16.33
C ASN A 160 -16.75 -12.62 -15.67
N PRO A 161 -16.96 -12.51 -14.34
CA PRO A 161 -16.80 -11.23 -13.66
C PRO A 161 -15.35 -10.74 -13.82
N SER A 162 -15.19 -9.44 -14.09
CA SER A 162 -13.85 -8.85 -14.20
C SER A 162 -13.09 -9.03 -12.88
N PRO A 163 -11.77 -9.26 -12.90
CA PRO A 163 -10.96 -9.36 -11.68
C PRO A 163 -11.15 -8.15 -10.77
N GLN A 164 -11.26 -6.95 -11.34
CA GLN A 164 -11.52 -5.70 -10.64
C GLN A 164 -12.85 -5.73 -9.87
N TYR A 165 -13.91 -6.28 -10.47
CA TYR A 165 -15.19 -6.44 -9.79
C TYR A 165 -15.09 -7.40 -8.58
N ILE A 166 -14.39 -8.52 -8.74
CA ILE A 166 -14.16 -9.49 -7.65
C ILE A 166 -13.42 -8.80 -6.50
N LEU A 167 -12.33 -8.08 -6.81
CA LEU A 167 -11.56 -7.33 -5.81
C LEU A 167 -12.39 -6.24 -5.14
N GLY A 168 -13.17 -5.46 -5.89
CA GLY A 168 -14.04 -4.41 -5.34
C GLY A 168 -15.08 -4.99 -4.39
N LYS A 169 -15.66 -6.16 -4.73
CA LYS A 169 -16.58 -6.88 -3.85
C LYS A 169 -15.90 -7.40 -2.59
N TRP A 170 -14.68 -7.92 -2.70
CA TRP A 170 -13.88 -8.37 -1.57
C TRP A 170 -13.51 -7.20 -0.64
N LEU A 171 -13.01 -6.09 -1.18
CA LEU A 171 -12.69 -4.87 -0.43
C LEU A 171 -13.92 -4.38 0.36
N LYS A 172 -15.09 -4.36 -0.28
CA LYS A 172 -16.35 -4.04 0.40
C LYS A 172 -16.66 -5.01 1.55
N LYS A 173 -16.43 -6.31 1.36
CA LYS A 173 -16.66 -7.37 2.37
C LYS A 173 -15.76 -7.19 3.60
N ILE A 174 -14.51 -6.79 3.42
CA ILE A 174 -13.59 -6.51 4.55
C ILE A 174 -13.82 -5.13 5.20
N GLY A 175 -14.80 -4.36 4.72
CA GLY A 175 -15.20 -3.06 5.29
C GLY A 175 -14.46 -1.85 4.70
N VAL A 176 -13.78 -2.01 3.57
CA VAL A 176 -13.17 -0.89 2.83
C VAL A 176 -14.24 -0.21 1.99
N LYS A 177 -14.32 1.12 2.09
CA LYS A 177 -15.23 1.94 1.30
C LYS A 177 -14.41 2.60 0.18
N LEU A 178 -14.74 2.27 -1.06
CA LEU A 178 -14.24 2.96 -2.25
C LEU A 178 -15.20 4.11 -2.60
N SER A 179 -14.71 5.15 -3.28
CA SER A 179 -15.58 6.26 -3.71
C SER A 179 -16.62 5.81 -4.73
N SER A 180 -16.26 4.84 -5.58
CA SER A 180 -17.12 4.27 -6.60
C SER A 180 -16.99 2.74 -6.64
N PRO A 181 -18.05 1.99 -6.98
CA PRO A 181 -17.93 0.56 -7.25
C PRO A 181 -17.03 0.25 -8.47
N PHE A 182 -16.77 1.26 -9.32
CA PHE A 182 -15.93 1.14 -10.51
C PHE A 182 -14.54 1.77 -10.35
N THR A 183 -14.15 2.22 -9.14
CA THR A 183 -12.84 2.84 -8.89
C THR A 183 -11.70 1.97 -9.45
N LEU A 184 -11.77 0.65 -9.30
CA LEU A 184 -10.73 -0.27 -9.78
C LEU A 184 -10.69 -0.46 -11.31
N GLU A 185 -11.71 -0.02 -12.02
CA GLU A 185 -11.75 -0.07 -13.49
C GLU A 185 -11.10 1.16 -14.13
N GLU A 186 -10.95 2.25 -13.37
CA GLU A 186 -10.30 3.49 -13.82
C GLU A 186 -8.85 3.23 -14.28
N PRO A 187 -8.35 4.01 -15.26
CA PRO A 187 -6.98 3.86 -15.74
C PRO A 187 -5.93 4.28 -14.70
N VAL A 188 -6.28 5.22 -13.81
CA VAL A 188 -5.41 5.72 -12.74
C VAL A 188 -6.15 5.61 -11.41
N LEU A 189 -5.59 4.86 -10.46
CA LEU A 189 -6.23 4.54 -9.20
C LEU A 189 -5.84 5.55 -8.10
N SER A 190 -6.29 6.80 -8.26
CA SER A 190 -5.90 7.93 -7.41
C SER A 190 -6.17 7.75 -5.90
N GLU A 191 -7.18 6.95 -5.52
CA GLU A 191 -7.47 6.64 -4.11
C GLU A 191 -6.32 5.90 -3.40
N PHE A 192 -5.49 5.17 -4.16
CA PHE A 192 -4.35 4.42 -3.64
C PHE A 192 -3.06 5.25 -3.58
N SER A 193 -2.96 6.33 -4.35
CA SER A 193 -1.77 7.17 -4.50
C SER A 193 -1.24 7.75 -3.19
N THR A 194 -2.10 7.99 -2.20
CA THR A 194 -1.71 8.55 -0.89
C THR A 194 -1.19 7.50 0.09
N GLY A 195 -1.34 6.21 -0.22
CA GLY A 195 -1.04 5.08 0.67
C GLY A 195 -2.01 4.89 1.84
N VAL A 196 -2.89 5.86 2.13
CA VAL A 196 -3.80 5.80 3.29
C VAL A 196 -4.79 4.63 3.15
N LEU A 197 -5.36 4.45 1.96
CA LEU A 197 -6.28 3.34 1.68
C LEU A 197 -5.58 1.99 1.82
N LEU A 198 -4.33 1.87 1.36
CA LEU A 198 -3.53 0.64 1.47
C LEU A 198 -3.23 0.31 2.94
N CYS A 199 -2.79 1.30 3.73
CA CYS A 199 -2.64 1.16 5.18
C CYS A 199 -3.94 0.73 5.87
N ARG A 200 -5.08 1.25 5.44
CA ARG A 200 -6.40 0.89 5.97
C ARG A 200 -6.76 -0.56 5.65
N ILE A 201 -6.51 -1.01 4.42
CA ILE A 201 -6.68 -2.41 4.01
C ILE A 201 -5.86 -3.32 4.93
N VAL A 202 -4.57 -3.05 5.09
CA VAL A 202 -3.67 -3.84 5.96
C VAL A 202 -4.16 -3.85 7.41
N SER A 203 -4.58 -2.69 7.94
CA SER A 203 -5.07 -2.58 9.32
C SER A 203 -6.33 -3.43 9.56
N LEU A 204 -7.23 -3.49 8.57
CA LEU A 204 -8.45 -4.29 8.64
C LEU A 204 -8.14 -5.80 8.57
N LEU A 205 -7.23 -6.20 7.70
CA LEU A 205 -6.82 -7.60 7.54
C LEU A 205 -6.10 -8.13 8.79
N GLU A 206 -5.18 -7.34 9.36
CA GLU A 206 -4.45 -7.72 10.58
C GLU A 206 -5.23 -7.47 11.87
N ARG A 207 -6.42 -6.85 11.78
CA ARG A 207 -7.23 -6.42 12.95
C ARG A 207 -6.41 -5.61 13.96
N LYS A 208 -5.44 -4.84 13.46
CA LYS A 208 -4.49 -4.05 14.26
C LYS A 208 -4.27 -2.70 13.58
N GLU A 209 -4.26 -1.63 14.36
CA GLU A 209 -3.91 -0.32 13.82
C GLU A 209 -2.42 -0.25 13.46
N LEU A 210 -2.12 0.28 12.26
CA LEU A 210 -0.76 0.60 11.85
C LEU A 210 -0.32 1.92 12.48
N SER A 211 0.67 1.84 13.38
CA SER A 211 1.31 3.02 13.97
C SER A 211 2.15 3.77 12.94
N GLY A 212 2.08 5.10 12.92
CA GLY A 212 2.91 5.95 12.05
C GLY A 212 2.29 6.28 10.69
N VAL A 213 1.02 5.93 10.45
CA VAL A 213 0.28 6.34 9.25
C VAL A 213 -0.05 7.83 9.34
N THR A 214 0.32 8.59 8.31
CA THR A 214 -0.12 9.99 8.13
C THR A 214 -1.51 9.99 7.52
N LYS A 215 -2.56 10.31 8.30
CA LYS A 215 -3.97 10.21 7.87
C LYS A 215 -4.37 11.19 6.77
N ASN A 216 -3.82 12.41 6.80
CA ASN A 216 -4.07 13.47 5.83
C ASN A 216 -2.73 13.92 5.23
N PRO A 217 -2.10 13.08 4.39
CA PRO A 217 -0.80 13.42 3.85
C PRO A 217 -0.94 14.56 2.83
N THR A 218 -0.01 15.51 2.87
CA THR A 218 0.00 16.69 1.98
C THR A 218 1.26 16.77 1.10
N SER A 219 2.28 15.97 1.41
CA SER A 219 3.54 15.91 0.68
C SER A 219 3.74 14.55 0.04
N GLN A 220 4.46 14.50 -1.08
CA GLN A 220 4.84 13.24 -1.74
C GLN A 220 5.63 12.32 -0.80
N GLY A 221 6.52 12.89 0.04
CA GLY A 221 7.24 12.11 1.05
C GLY A 221 6.30 11.39 2.03
N ALA A 222 5.18 12.02 2.42
CA ALA A 222 4.19 11.39 3.28
C ALA A 222 3.39 10.29 2.56
N PHE A 223 3.14 10.43 1.25
CA PHE A 223 2.51 9.38 0.43
C PHE A 223 3.42 8.15 0.37
N ILE A 224 4.68 8.33 -0.03
CA ILE A 224 5.67 7.25 -0.12
C ILE A 224 5.88 6.59 1.25
N HIS A 225 5.96 7.37 2.33
CA HIS A 225 6.05 6.82 3.69
C HIS A 225 4.88 5.90 4.03
N ASN A 226 3.65 6.32 3.77
CA ASN A 226 2.46 5.49 4.00
C ASN A 226 2.49 4.22 3.14
N ILE A 227 2.81 4.33 1.85
CA ILE A 227 2.88 3.18 0.93
C ILE A 227 3.92 2.17 1.41
N ARG A 228 5.15 2.63 1.70
CA ARG A 228 6.22 1.78 2.25
C ARG A 228 5.83 1.12 3.56
N LEU A 229 5.14 1.83 4.45
CA LEU A 229 4.67 1.28 5.72
C LEU A 229 3.73 0.09 5.48
N ALA A 230 2.75 0.23 4.57
CA ALA A 230 1.83 -0.85 4.24
C ALA A 230 2.55 -2.05 3.58
N LEU A 231 3.42 -1.80 2.60
CA LEU A 231 4.17 -2.83 1.87
C LEU A 231 5.09 -3.62 2.82
N ASN A 232 5.84 -2.94 3.68
CA ASN A 232 6.71 -3.58 4.66
C ASN A 232 5.95 -4.53 5.60
N PHE A 233 4.72 -4.17 6.00
CA PHE A 233 3.88 -5.06 6.80
C PHE A 233 3.47 -6.31 6.04
N LEU A 234 3.06 -6.14 4.79
CA LEU A 234 2.59 -7.23 3.94
C LEU A 234 3.72 -8.21 3.56
N ILE A 235 4.92 -7.70 3.23
CA ILE A 235 6.09 -8.50 2.85
C ILE A 235 6.54 -9.40 4.01
N ARG A 236 6.55 -8.89 5.25
CA ARG A 236 6.97 -9.65 6.44
C ARG A 236 6.15 -10.92 6.67
N LYS A 237 4.89 -10.96 6.22
CA LYS A 237 4.01 -12.12 6.34
C LYS A 237 4.26 -13.19 5.26
N LYS A 238 5.23 -12.98 4.36
CA LYS A 238 5.48 -13.82 3.16
C LYS A 238 4.24 -13.96 2.26
N ALA A 239 3.29 -13.03 2.41
CA ALA A 239 2.04 -13.00 1.68
C ALA A 239 2.19 -12.35 0.29
N ILE A 240 3.27 -11.59 0.06
CA ILE A 240 3.43 -10.78 -1.14
C ILE A 240 4.84 -10.97 -1.72
N PRO A 241 4.99 -11.02 -3.06
CA PRO A 241 6.30 -11.02 -3.72
C PRO A 241 7.18 -9.84 -3.31
N LEU A 242 8.49 -10.07 -3.24
CA LEU A 242 9.48 -9.05 -2.86
C LEU A 242 9.59 -7.93 -3.92
N GLU A 243 9.16 -8.19 -5.15
CA GLU A 243 9.15 -7.22 -6.26
C GLU A 243 8.35 -5.95 -5.92
N TYR A 244 7.37 -6.04 -5.02
CA TYR A 244 6.60 -4.88 -4.59
C TYR A 244 7.33 -4.01 -3.55
N GLU A 245 8.49 -4.42 -3.04
CA GLU A 245 9.28 -3.64 -2.07
C GLU A 245 9.75 -2.29 -2.65
N SER A 246 9.98 -2.24 -3.97
CA SER A 246 10.43 -1.06 -4.70
C SER A 246 9.35 -0.42 -5.58
N ALA A 247 8.07 -0.81 -5.40
CA ALA A 247 6.96 -0.38 -6.24
C ALA A 247 6.22 0.86 -5.71
N GLU A 248 6.79 1.57 -4.72
CA GLU A 248 6.12 2.70 -4.07
C GLU A 248 5.85 3.88 -5.01
N GLU A 249 6.71 4.11 -6.00
CA GLU A 249 6.58 5.24 -6.92
C GLU A 249 5.44 5.01 -7.92
N GLU A 250 5.31 3.79 -8.43
CA GLU A 250 4.25 3.34 -9.33
C GLU A 250 2.89 3.37 -8.62
N ILE A 251 2.84 2.88 -7.38
CA ILE A 251 1.63 2.96 -6.56
C ILE A 251 1.26 4.43 -6.29
N MET A 252 2.24 5.28 -5.98
CA MET A 252 1.99 6.71 -5.79
C MET A 252 1.44 7.38 -7.05
N LYS A 253 1.93 6.99 -8.24
CA LYS A 253 1.38 7.44 -9.54
C LYS A 253 -0.03 6.92 -9.81
N GLY A 254 -0.52 5.97 -9.02
CA GLY A 254 -1.83 5.35 -9.22
C GLY A 254 -1.81 4.33 -10.36
N ASP A 255 -0.65 3.73 -10.65
CA ASP A 255 -0.49 2.76 -11.74
C ASP A 255 -1.34 1.51 -11.47
N LYS A 256 -2.37 1.35 -12.31
CA LYS A 256 -3.32 0.24 -12.23
C LYS A 256 -2.64 -1.11 -12.42
N ASP A 257 -1.63 -1.19 -13.29
CA ASP A 257 -0.98 -2.44 -13.65
C ASP A 257 -0.09 -2.97 -12.52
N VAL A 258 0.25 -2.12 -11.55
CA VAL A 258 0.94 -2.49 -10.31
C VAL A 258 -0.05 -2.75 -9.17
N ILE A 259 -1.03 -1.87 -9.00
CA ILE A 259 -1.96 -1.91 -7.86
C ILE A 259 -2.91 -3.11 -7.95
N ILE A 260 -3.44 -3.44 -9.13
CA ILE A 260 -4.38 -4.56 -9.26
C ILE A 260 -3.70 -5.90 -8.91
N PRO A 261 -2.56 -6.28 -9.49
CA PRO A 261 -1.86 -7.51 -9.11
C PRO A 261 -1.41 -7.55 -7.64
N LEU A 262 -1.06 -6.39 -7.06
CA LEU A 262 -0.77 -6.28 -5.62
C LEU A 262 -2.02 -6.64 -4.79
N LEU A 263 -3.19 -6.09 -5.12
CA LEU A 263 -4.45 -6.40 -4.44
C LEU A 263 -4.86 -7.87 -4.62
N GLU A 264 -4.65 -8.46 -5.79
CA GLU A 264 -4.87 -9.88 -6.02
C GLU A 264 -3.97 -10.76 -5.15
N SER A 265 -2.70 -10.36 -5.01
CA SER A 265 -1.73 -11.06 -4.16
C SER A 265 -2.13 -10.98 -2.69
N ILE A 266 -2.54 -9.80 -2.21
CA ILE A 266 -3.11 -9.64 -0.86
C ILE A 266 -4.36 -10.53 -0.71
N HIS A 267 -5.32 -10.43 -1.62
CA HIS A 267 -6.57 -11.17 -1.55
C HIS A 267 -6.35 -12.68 -1.46
N ARG A 268 -5.47 -13.23 -2.32
CA ARG A 268 -5.11 -14.66 -2.28
C ARG A 268 -4.49 -15.03 -0.95
N SER A 269 -3.52 -14.27 -0.47
CA SER A 269 -2.78 -14.62 0.75
C SER A 269 -3.61 -14.58 2.02
N TYR A 270 -4.73 -13.85 2.07
CA TYR A 270 -5.64 -13.86 3.23
C TYR A 270 -6.87 -14.75 3.06
N LEU A 271 -7.08 -15.37 1.89
CA LEU A 271 -8.16 -16.35 1.69
C LEU A 271 -7.74 -17.79 2.01
N TYR A 272 -6.45 -18.10 1.91
CA TYR A 272 -5.92 -19.46 2.10
C TYR A 272 -5.40 -19.74 3.51
N TRP A 273 -5.68 -18.86 4.48
CA TRP A 273 -5.32 -18.97 5.89
C TRP A 273 -6.57 -18.99 6.75
#